data_AF-A0A7C6S2F5-F1
#
_entry.id   AF-A0A7C6S2F5-F1
#
_cell.length_a   1.000
_cell.length_b   1.000
_cell.length_c   1.000
_cell.angle_alpha   90.00
_cell.angle_beta   90.00
_cell.angle_gamma   90.00
#
_symmetry.space_group_name_H-M   'P 1'
#
loop_
_entity.id
_entity.type
_entity.pdbx_description
1 polymer ?
#
loop_
_entity_poly.entity_id
_entity_poly.type
_entity_poly.pdbx_seq_one_letter_code
_entity_poly.pdbx_strand_id
1 'polypeptide(L)' 'MKLEILPTTVIGDLLHHYPFVQDFLLTLSPHYTRMTNPVVFKTMKNIATLQMISRVGGFEIGHFIELIKQEIKDREEELD' A
#
# COMPACT_ATOMS: atom_id res chain seq x y z
N MET A 1 7.83 6.42 -16.06
CA MET A 1 6.35 6.36 -16.15
C MET A 1 5.86 6.17 -14.72
N LYS A 2 5.03 7.07 -14.18
CA LYS A 2 4.52 6.95 -12.79
C LYS A 2 3.43 5.87 -12.77
N LEU A 3 3.45 4.98 -11.78
CA LEU A 3 2.41 3.96 -11.62
C LEU A 3 1.07 4.65 -11.37
N GLU A 4 0.02 4.27 -12.10
CA GLU A 4 -1.33 4.73 -11.80
C GLU A 4 -1.89 3.95 -10.59
N ILE A 5 -2.25 4.66 -9.52
CA ILE A 5 -2.73 4.07 -8.27
C ILE A 5 -4.26 4.08 -8.27
N LEU A 6 -4.84 2.89 -8.46
CA LEU A 6 -6.27 2.62 -8.60
C LEU A 6 -6.75 1.59 -7.56
N PRO A 7 -8.06 1.48 -7.30
CA PRO A 7 -8.60 0.47 -6.39
C PRO A 7 -8.22 -0.98 -6.74
N THR A 8 -8.00 -1.24 -8.03
CA THR A 8 -7.63 -2.54 -8.60
C THR A 8 -6.12 -2.78 -8.61
N THR A 9 -5.30 -1.77 -8.32
CA THR A 9 -3.83 -1.92 -8.24
C THR A 9 -3.50 -2.99 -7.21
N VAL A 10 -2.68 -3.95 -7.60
CA VAL A 10 -2.23 -5.03 -6.73
C VAL A 10 -1.14 -4.51 -5.79
N ILE A 11 -1.21 -4.87 -4.51
CA ILE A 11 -0.29 -4.33 -3.50
C ILE A 11 1.17 -4.70 -3.78
N GLY A 12 1.44 -5.86 -4.37
CA GLY A 12 2.79 -6.25 -4.76
C GLY A 12 3.37 -5.34 -5.83
N ASP A 13 2.56 -4.88 -6.79
CA ASP A 13 3.01 -3.95 -7.83
C ASP A 13 3.30 -2.57 -7.23
N LEU A 14 2.45 -2.11 -6.30
CA LEU A 14 2.68 -0.86 -5.58
C LEU A 14 3.99 -0.93 -4.78
N LEU A 15 4.20 -1.97 -3.99
CA LEU A 15 5.39 -2.15 -3.16
C LEU A 15 6.66 -2.42 -3.98
N HIS A 16 6.52 -2.96 -5.19
CA HIS A 16 7.66 -3.08 -6.12
C HIS A 16 8.17 -1.72 -6.57
N HIS A 17 7.25 -0.77 -6.87
CA HIS A 17 7.62 0.59 -7.28
C HIS A 17 7.97 1.49 -6.10
N TYR A 18 7.30 1.30 -4.96
CA TYR A 18 7.43 2.13 -3.77
C TYR A 18 7.60 1.26 -2.50
N PRO A 19 8.78 0.66 -2.28
CA PRO A 19 9.01 -0.25 -1.15
C PRO A 19 8.72 0.37 0.22
N PHE A 20 8.99 1.68 0.38
CA PHE A 20 8.75 2.44 1.61
C PHE A 20 7.28 2.49 2.02
N VAL A 21 6.34 2.29 1.09
CA VAL A 21 4.90 2.25 1.39
C VAL A 21 4.57 1.12 2.36
N GLN A 22 5.36 0.03 2.37
CA GLN A 22 5.15 -1.07 3.32
C GLN A 22 5.23 -0.58 4.77
N ASP A 23 6.22 0.25 5.09
CA ASP A 23 6.41 0.80 6.43
C ASP A 23 5.30 1.79 6.77
N PHE A 24 4.91 2.63 5.80
CA PHE A 24 3.79 3.55 5.95
C PHE A 24 2.48 2.81 6.28
N LEU A 25 2.17 1.71 5.59
CA LEU A 25 0.99 0.89 5.89
C LEU A 25 0.98 0.46 7.36
N LEU A 26 2.11 0.03 7.92
CA LEU A 26 2.18 -0.38 9.32
C LEU A 26 1.86 0.75 10.32
N THR A 27 2.01 2.01 9.91
CA THR A 27 1.61 3.17 10.72
C THR A 27 0.11 3.45 10.67
N LEU A 28 -0.55 3.11 9.56
CA LEU A 28 -1.98 3.37 9.36
C LEU A 28 -2.89 2.47 10.19
N SER A 29 -2.52 1.20 10.38
CA SER A 29 -3.36 0.26 11.13
C SER A 29 -2.59 -0.95 11.65
N PRO A 30 -2.83 -1.40 12.91
CA PRO A 30 -2.25 -2.63 13.44
C PRO A 30 -2.74 -3.89 12.70
N HIS A 31 -3.83 -3.81 11.93
CA HIS A 31 -4.31 -4.92 11.12
C HIS A 31 -3.29 -5.34 10.04
N TYR A 32 -2.45 -4.42 9.57
CA TYR A 32 -1.44 -4.70 8.57
C TYR A 32 -0.22 -5.43 9.10
N THR A 33 -0.01 -5.50 10.43
CA THR A 33 1.09 -6.28 11.02
C THR A 33 1.01 -7.76 10.66
N ARG A 34 -0.19 -8.32 10.42
CA ARG A 34 -0.31 -9.71 9.96
C ARG A 34 0.17 -9.92 8.53
N MET A 35 0.15 -8.87 7.71
CA MET A 35 0.65 -8.90 6.34
C MET A 35 2.18 -8.87 6.27
N THR A 36 2.90 -8.64 7.38
CA THR A 36 4.37 -8.74 7.39
C THR A 36 4.86 -10.19 7.51
N ASN A 37 3.98 -11.14 7.81
CA ASN A 37 4.34 -12.55 7.81
C ASN A 37 4.76 -12.96 6.38
N PRO A 38 6.01 -13.41 6.16
CA PRO A 38 6.53 -13.66 4.81
C PRO A 38 5.71 -14.65 3.98
N VAL A 39 5.09 -15.65 4.63
CA VAL A 39 4.27 -16.66 3.96
C VAL A 39 2.96 -16.07 3.47
N VAL A 40 2.27 -15.32 4.34
CA VAL A 40 1.01 -14.64 4.01
C VAL A 40 1.26 -13.57 2.95
N PHE A 41 2.32 -12.78 3.11
CA PHE A 41 2.70 -11.74 2.19
C PHE A 41 3.00 -12.27 0.79
N LYS A 42 3.76 -13.36 0.67
CA LYS A 42 4.14 -13.95 -0.63
C LYS A 42 2.92 -14.33 -1.48
N THR A 43 1.85 -14.78 -0.84
CA THR A 43 0.59 -15.11 -1.52
C THR A 43 -0.24 -13.86 -1.80
N MET A 44 -0.41 -13.01 -0.79
CA MET A 44 -1.29 -11.83 -0.89
C MET A 44 -0.74 -10.75 -1.81
N LYS A 45 0.59 -10.60 -1.93
CA LYS A 45 1.18 -9.55 -2.77
C LYS A 45 0.78 -9.65 -4.24
N ASN A 46 0.38 -10.82 -4.74
CA ASN A 46 -0.01 -11.00 -6.14
C ASN A 46 -1.53 -10.90 -6.36
N ILE A 47 -2.33 -10.84 -5.29
CA ILE A 47 -3.80 -10.99 -5.35
C ILE A 47 -4.50 -9.79 -4.71
N ALA A 48 -3.98 -9.32 -3.56
CA ALA A 48 -4.63 -8.30 -2.77
C ALA A 48 -4.54 -6.94 -3.47
N THR A 49 -5.69 -6.40 -3.85
CA THR A 49 -5.79 -5.06 -4.43
C THR A 49 -5.86 -4.01 -3.32
N LEU A 50 -5.61 -2.74 -3.66
CA LEU A 50 -5.75 -1.64 -2.70
C LEU A 50 -7.17 -1.57 -2.10
N GLN A 51 -8.20 -1.92 -2.86
CA GLN A 51 -9.57 -2.06 -2.36
C GLN A 51 -9.69 -3.11 -1.24
N MET A 52 -8.97 -4.23 -1.33
CA MET A 52 -8.97 -5.26 -0.29
C MET A 52 -8.17 -4.79 0.93
N ILE A 53 -7.00 -4.19 0.69
CA ILE A 53 -6.14 -3.68 1.76
C ILE A 53 -6.86 -2.58 2.55
N SER A 54 -7.52 -1.63 1.88
CA SER A 54 -8.26 -0.56 2.56
C SER A 54 -9.31 -1.13 3.52
N ARG A 55 -10.05 -2.17 3.10
CA ARG A 55 -11.06 -2.84 3.92
C ARG A 55 -10.46 -3.53 5.14
N VAL A 56 -9.27 -4.15 5.00
CA VAL A 56 -8.56 -4.77 6.13
C VAL A 56 -8.17 -3.74 7.18
N GLY A 57 -7.74 -2.55 6.76
CA GLY A 57 -7.41 -1.46 7.67
C GLY A 57 -8.60 -0.62 8.15
N GLY A 58 -9.80 -0.85 7.62
CA GLY A 58 -11.00 -0.07 7.96
C GLY A 58 -11.13 1.27 7.23
N PHE A 59 -10.46 1.44 6.09
CA PHE A 59 -10.46 2.67 5.29
C PHE A 59 -11.43 2.60 4.11
N GLU A 60 -12.07 3.75 3.84
CA GLU A 60 -12.70 4.04 2.56
C GLU A 60 -11.61 4.09 1.46
N ILE A 61 -11.92 3.58 0.27
CA ILE A 61 -10.92 3.34 -0.77
C ILE A 61 -10.39 4.64 -1.40
N GLY A 62 -11.24 5.64 -1.63
CA GLY A 62 -10.83 6.94 -2.12
C GLY A 62 -9.85 7.61 -1.16
N HIS A 63 -10.21 7.66 0.13
CA HIS A 63 -9.32 8.20 1.16
C HIS A 63 -8.01 7.40 1.27
N PHE A 64 -8.06 6.08 1.23
CA PHE A 64 -6.88 5.23 1.30
C PHE A 64 -5.91 5.47 0.13
N ILE A 65 -6.42 5.59 -1.09
CA ILE A 65 -5.60 5.92 -2.26
C ILE A 65 -4.93 7.30 -2.11
N GLU A 66 -5.65 8.27 -1.55
CA GLU A 66 -5.09 9.61 -1.33
C GLU A 66 -3.94 9.59 -0.32
N LEU A 67 -4.10 8.86 0.80
CA LEU A 67 -3.02 8.67 1.78
C LEU A 67 -1.76 8.07 1.15
N ILE A 68 -1.92 7.06 0.30
CA ILE A 68 -0.80 6.41 -0.39
C ILE A 68 -0.13 7.37 -1.38
N LYS A 69 -0.91 8.11 -2.16
CA LYS A 69 -0.37 9.10 -3.12
C LYS A 69 0.40 10.21 -2.40
N GLN A 70 -0.14 10.68 -1.28
CA GLN A 70 0.49 11.71 -0.47
C GLN A 70 1.82 11.22 0.11
N GLU A 71 1.85 10.03 0.72
CA GLU A 71 3.11 9.44 1.22
C GLU A 71 4.16 9.28 0.12
N ILE A 72 3.75 8.82 -1.08
CA ILE A 72 4.67 8.70 -2.21
C ILE A 72 5.24 10.06 -2.61
N LYS A 73 4.38 11.08 -2.68
CA LYS A 73 4.80 12.45 -3.01
C LYS A 73 5.79 12.98 -1.98
N ASP A 74 5.47 12.85 -0.68
CA ASP A 74 6.30 13.34 0.40
C ASP A 74 7.69 12.67 0.40
N ARG A 75 7.75 11.35 0.16
CA ARG A 75 9.01 10.60 0.07
C ARG A 75 9.80 10.88 -1.20
N GLU A 76 9.14 11.16 -2.31
CA GLU A 76 9.81 11.61 -3.54
C GLU A 76 10.42 13.01 -3.37
N GLU A 77 9.72 13.94 -2.71
CA GLU A 77 10.19 15.31 -2.44
C GLU A 77 11.32 15.38 -1.38
N GLU A 78 11.37 14.44 -0.43
CA GLU A 78 12.47 14.33 0.55
C GLU A 78 13.81 13.88 -0.09
N LEU A 79 13.80 13.37 -1.32
CA LEU A 79 14.97 12.83 -2.02
C LEU A 79 15.58 13.80 -3.06
N ASP A 80 14.94 14.95 -3.31
CA ASP A 80 15.40 16.04 -4.19
C ASP A 80 16.15 17.15 -3.40
#